data_AF-A0A940IKF0-F1
#
_entry.id   AF-A0A940IKF0-F1
#
_cell.length_a   1.000
_cell.length_b   1.000
_cell.length_c   1.000
_cell.angle_alpha   90.00
_cell.angle_beta   90.00
_cell.angle_gamma   90.00
#
_symmetry.space_group_name_H-M   'P 1'
#
loop_
_entity.id
_entity.type
_entity.pdbx_description
1 polymer ?
#
loop_
_entity_poly.entity_id
_entity_poly.type
_entity_poly.pdbx_seq_one_letter_code
_entity_poly.pdbx_strand_id
1 'polypeptide(L)'
;MIDRRTLLQAAPLAALATCSTASAIGADPHRAWANEHKEMFDRLFAPSAPDLDSDNPDWVRCKEIERRICTVPATTPDGAAAQLEFAMSNEANFDLTGGVAGDLDGQVLRNVLATLKSLT
;
A
#
# COMPACT_ATOMS: atom_id res chain seq x y z
N MET A 1 -17.90 22.34 -52.83
CA MET A 1 -18.19 22.37 -51.38
C MET A 1 -18.00 20.94 -50.88
N ILE A 2 -16.86 20.65 -50.24
CA ILE A 2 -16.45 19.29 -49.87
C ILE A 2 -17.15 18.90 -48.55
N ASP A 3 -17.80 17.74 -48.54
CA ASP A 3 -18.59 17.24 -47.42
C ASP A 3 -17.70 16.87 -46.23
N ARG A 4 -17.98 17.53 -45.08
CA ARG A 4 -17.36 17.31 -43.77
C ARG A 4 -17.33 15.84 -43.31
N ARG A 5 -18.19 14.98 -43.84
CA ARG A 5 -18.21 13.55 -43.51
C ARG A 5 -17.10 12.72 -44.16
N THR A 6 -16.38 13.27 -45.13
CA THR A 6 -15.30 12.55 -45.83
C THR A 6 -13.92 12.75 -45.19
N LEU A 7 -13.83 13.57 -44.14
CA LEU A 7 -12.56 13.88 -43.46
C LEU A 7 -12.19 12.92 -42.31
N LEU A 8 -13.02 11.92 -42.00
CA LEU A 8 -12.84 11.04 -40.82
C LEU A 8 -12.41 9.60 -41.12
N GLN A 9 -12.01 9.27 -42.35
CA GLN A 9 -11.52 7.93 -42.67
C GLN A 9 -10.17 7.97 -43.39
N ALA A 10 -9.11 8.21 -42.63
CA ALA A 10 -7.77 7.70 -42.91
C ALA A 10 -6.88 7.98 -41.68
N ALA A 11 -6.86 7.05 -40.73
CA ALA A 11 -5.66 6.89 -39.90
C ALA A 11 -4.66 6.06 -40.71
N PRO A 12 -3.37 6.43 -40.68
CA PRO A 12 -2.46 5.49 -40.07
C PRO A 12 -1.53 6.15 -39.04
N LEU A 13 -1.46 5.45 -37.91
CA LEU A 13 -0.31 5.15 -37.08
C LEU A 13 1.05 5.81 -37.40
N ALA A 14 1.72 6.12 -36.28
CA ALA A 14 3.15 6.34 -36.10
C ALA A 14 3.67 7.77 -36.36
N ALA A 15 3.77 8.53 -35.27
CA ALA A 15 5.06 9.01 -34.74
C ALA A 15 4.79 10.08 -33.69
N LEU A 16 4.73 9.70 -32.41
CA LEU A 16 4.89 10.66 -31.32
C LEU A 16 5.69 10.01 -30.20
N ALA A 17 6.96 10.41 -30.16
CA ALA A 17 7.78 10.57 -28.97
C ALA A 17 7.98 9.33 -28.08
N THR A 18 8.99 8.54 -28.41
CA THR A 18 9.90 8.05 -27.37
C THR A 18 10.60 9.24 -26.72
N CYS A 19 10.20 9.60 -25.50
CA CYS A 19 11.08 10.05 -24.43
C CYS A 19 10.29 10.20 -23.12
N SER A 20 10.86 9.63 -22.06
CA SER A 20 10.39 9.63 -20.66
C SER A 20 9.17 8.76 -20.36
N THR A 21 9.43 7.47 -20.12
CA THR A 21 8.76 6.79 -19.01
C THR A 21 9.14 7.54 -17.73
N ALA A 22 8.41 8.61 -17.42
CA ALA A 22 8.18 8.96 -16.03
C ALA A 22 7.69 7.66 -15.40
N SER A 23 8.51 7.04 -14.54
CA SER A 23 8.02 5.96 -13.70
C SER A 23 6.71 6.44 -13.14
N ALA A 24 5.63 5.67 -13.34
CA ALA A 24 4.40 5.91 -12.64
C ALA A 24 4.77 5.94 -11.16
N ILE A 25 4.92 7.13 -10.59
CA ILE A 25 4.80 7.36 -9.16
C ILE A 25 3.32 7.12 -8.93
N GLY A 26 2.94 5.83 -8.93
CA GLY A 26 1.60 5.40 -8.57
C GLY A 26 1.32 5.94 -7.18
N ALA A 27 0.05 6.24 -6.91
CA ALA A 27 -0.37 6.62 -5.57
C ALA A 27 0.24 5.64 -4.56
N ASP A 28 0.81 6.20 -3.49
CA ASP A 28 1.49 5.44 -2.45
C ASP A 28 0.53 4.39 -1.88
N PRO A 29 0.85 3.09 -1.96
CA PRO A 29 -0.12 2.03 -1.69
C PRO A 29 -0.38 1.81 -0.20
N HIS A 30 0.44 2.40 0.69
CA HIS A 30 0.41 2.13 2.12
C HIS A 30 -0.96 2.43 2.76
N ARG A 31 -1.67 3.47 2.30
CA ARG A 31 -3.02 3.78 2.78
C ARG A 31 -4.02 2.69 2.44
N ALA A 32 -3.98 2.18 1.22
CA ALA A 32 -4.86 1.09 0.79
C ALA A 32 -4.56 -0.20 1.57
N TRP A 33 -3.28 -0.52 1.76
CA TRP A 33 -2.85 -1.66 2.56
C TRP A 33 -3.27 -1.56 4.02
N ALA A 34 -3.11 -0.39 4.65
CA ALA A 34 -3.52 -0.18 6.04
C ALA A 34 -5.03 -0.37 6.22
N ASN A 35 -5.84 0.13 5.27
CA ASN A 35 -7.28 -0.07 5.29
C ASN A 35 -7.66 -1.55 5.09
N GLU A 36 -7.06 -2.24 4.12
CA GLU A 36 -7.29 -3.67 3.86
C GLU A 36 -6.94 -4.51 5.10
N HIS A 37 -5.80 -4.21 5.74
CA HIS A 37 -5.39 -4.86 6.98
C HIS A 37 -6.42 -4.64 8.09
N LYS A 38 -6.83 -3.39 8.30
CA LYS A 38 -7.82 -3.05 9.34
C LYS A 38 -9.13 -3.80 9.13
N GLU A 39 -9.67 -3.80 7.93
CA GLU A 39 -10.94 -4.48 7.62
C GLU A 39 -10.85 -6.00 7.82
N MET A 40 -9.73 -6.62 7.46
CA MET A 40 -9.50 -8.05 7.73
C MET A 40 -9.35 -8.33 9.21
N PHE A 41 -8.55 -7.53 9.92
CA PHE A 41 -8.32 -7.70 11.34
C PHE A 41 -9.64 -7.57 12.12
N ASP A 42 -10.46 -6.57 11.79
CA ASP A 42 -11.79 -6.38 12.37
C ASP A 42 -12.71 -7.60 12.11
N ARG A 43 -12.60 -8.28 10.95
CA ARG A 43 -13.35 -9.52 10.66
C ARG A 43 -12.83 -10.72 11.45
N LEU A 44 -11.50 -10.89 11.54
CA LEU A 44 -10.86 -12.02 12.21
C LEU A 44 -11.09 -12.02 13.72
N PHE A 45 -11.26 -10.83 14.30
CA PHE A 45 -11.50 -10.65 15.73
C PHE A 45 -12.93 -10.20 16.05
N ALA A 46 -13.85 -10.30 15.07
CA ALA A 46 -15.27 -10.06 15.32
C ALA A 46 -15.82 -11.12 16.31
N PRO A 47 -16.85 -10.79 17.12
CA PRO A 47 -17.44 -11.75 18.06
C PRO A 47 -18.00 -13.03 17.40
N SER A 48 -18.32 -12.96 16.10
CA SER A 48 -18.82 -14.08 15.29
C SER A 48 -17.73 -14.76 14.46
N ALA A 49 -16.46 -14.39 14.63
CA ALA A 49 -15.37 -14.96 13.87
C ALA A 49 -15.21 -16.46 14.20
N PRO A 50 -14.91 -17.30 13.19
CA PRO A 50 -14.53 -18.69 13.44
C PRO A 50 -13.21 -18.74 14.21
N ASP A 51 -12.94 -19.87 14.87
CA ASP A 51 -11.64 -20.11 15.52
C ASP A 51 -10.49 -19.84 14.53
N LEU A 52 -9.52 -19.04 14.94
CA LEU A 52 -8.36 -18.69 14.13
C LEU A 52 -7.37 -19.85 14.13
N ASP A 53 -7.25 -20.54 13.00
CA ASP A 53 -6.10 -21.39 12.70
C ASP A 53 -5.04 -20.63 11.89
N SER A 54 -3.81 -21.15 11.86
CA SER A 54 -2.70 -20.54 11.12
C SER A 54 -2.85 -20.59 9.60
N ASP A 55 -3.75 -21.45 9.10
CA ASP A 55 -3.97 -21.69 7.67
C ASP A 55 -5.16 -20.89 7.14
N ASN A 56 -5.83 -20.12 8.01
CA ASN A 56 -6.95 -19.28 7.67
C ASN A 56 -6.52 -18.26 6.60
N PRO A 57 -7.16 -18.23 5.42
CA PRO A 57 -6.75 -17.37 4.32
C PRO A 57 -6.68 -15.88 4.68
N ASP A 58 -7.62 -15.42 5.51
CA ASP A 58 -7.67 -14.03 5.96
C ASP A 58 -6.51 -13.74 6.94
N TRP A 59 -6.14 -14.69 7.80
CA TRP A 59 -4.96 -14.56 8.68
C TRP A 59 -3.66 -14.51 7.87
N VAL A 60 -3.49 -15.43 6.91
CA VAL A 60 -2.32 -15.46 6.02
C VAL A 60 -2.19 -14.16 5.24
N ARG A 61 -3.29 -13.65 4.69
CA ARG A 61 -3.33 -12.38 3.97
C ARG A 61 -3.03 -11.19 4.90
N CYS A 62 -3.59 -11.20 6.11
CA CYS A 62 -3.32 -10.17 7.13
C CYS A 62 -1.82 -10.07 7.43
N LYS A 63 -1.14 -11.20 7.67
CA LYS A 63 0.32 -11.25 7.88
C LYS A 63 1.11 -10.79 6.65
N GLU A 64 0.65 -11.10 5.45
CA GLU A 64 1.28 -10.64 4.20
C GLU A 64 1.23 -9.11 4.07
N ILE A 65 0.07 -8.51 4.33
CA ILE A 65 -0.12 -7.06 4.23
C ILE A 65 0.67 -6.33 5.31
N GLU A 66 0.63 -6.81 6.56
CA GLU A 66 1.47 -6.29 7.64
C GLU A 66 2.95 -6.25 7.20
N ARG A 67 3.45 -7.35 6.63
CA ARG A 67 4.82 -7.39 6.11
C ARG A 67 5.06 -6.32 5.03
N ARG A 68 4.11 -6.13 4.09
CA ARG A 68 4.23 -5.10 3.05
C ARG A 68 4.28 -3.70 3.63
N ILE A 69 3.36 -3.38 4.55
CA ILE A 69 3.31 -2.07 5.23
C ILE A 69 4.62 -1.79 5.94
N CYS A 70 5.21 -2.78 6.62
CA CYS A 70 6.44 -2.55 7.38
C CYS A 70 7.70 -2.53 6.52
N THR A 71 7.79 -3.34 5.47
CA THR A 71 9.06 -3.57 4.73
C THR A 71 9.21 -2.72 3.48
N VAL A 72 8.11 -2.26 2.88
CA VAL A 72 8.15 -1.44 1.68
C VAL A 72 8.35 0.03 2.09
N PRO A 73 9.32 0.75 1.51
CA PRO A 73 9.47 2.18 1.79
C PRO A 73 8.28 2.97 1.25
N ALA A 74 7.68 3.81 2.09
CA ALA A 74 6.76 4.85 1.62
C ALA A 74 7.52 5.88 0.78
N THR A 75 6.82 6.49 -0.18
CA THR A 75 7.39 7.52 -1.06
C THR A 75 6.68 8.86 -0.95
N THR A 76 5.67 8.94 -0.07
CA THR A 76 4.86 10.14 0.16
C THR A 76 4.63 10.36 1.66
N PRO A 77 4.32 11.60 2.08
CA PRO A 77 3.93 11.88 3.46
C PRO A 77 2.72 11.06 3.93
N ASP A 78 1.71 10.86 3.06
CA ASP A 78 0.52 10.07 3.41
C ASP A 78 0.86 8.59 3.63
N GLY A 79 1.74 8.02 2.79
CA GLY A 79 2.18 6.64 2.98
C GLY A 79 2.98 6.45 4.27
N ALA A 80 3.86 7.40 4.60
CA ALA A 80 4.58 7.38 5.87
C ALA A 80 3.63 7.53 7.07
N ALA A 81 2.62 8.39 6.97
CA ALA A 81 1.57 8.52 7.99
C ALA A 81 0.79 7.20 8.17
N ALA A 82 0.42 6.53 7.08
CA ALA A 82 -0.25 5.23 7.13
C ALA A 82 0.61 4.15 7.81
N GLN A 83 1.93 4.13 7.59
CA GLN A 83 2.83 3.21 8.30
C GLN A 83 2.87 3.48 9.81
N LEU A 84 2.88 4.75 10.23
CA LEU A 84 2.86 5.13 11.65
C LEU A 84 1.52 4.77 12.33
N GLU A 85 0.40 5.10 11.69
CA GLU A 85 -0.94 4.77 12.19
C GLU A 85 -1.10 3.25 12.36
N PHE A 86 -0.59 2.47 11.40
CA PHE A 86 -0.55 1.02 11.48
C PHE A 86 0.24 0.53 12.70
N ALA A 87 1.48 1.02 12.87
CA ALA A 87 2.33 0.63 13.99
C ALA A 87 1.68 0.96 15.36
N MET A 88 1.10 2.15 15.49
CA MET A 88 0.36 2.57 16.69
C MET A 88 -0.87 1.69 16.96
N SER A 89 -1.62 1.31 15.93
CA SER A 89 -2.77 0.42 16.07
C SER A 89 -2.35 -0.98 16.52
N ASN A 90 -1.21 -1.50 16.04
CA ASN A 90 -0.71 -2.80 16.47
C ASN A 90 -0.21 -2.78 17.93
N GLU A 91 0.45 -1.70 18.36
CA GLU A 91 0.85 -1.51 19.75
C GLU A 91 -0.35 -1.44 20.72
N ALA A 92 -1.44 -0.78 20.31
CA ALA A 92 -2.64 -0.69 21.14
C ALA A 92 -3.39 -2.03 21.26
N ASN A 93 -3.32 -2.88 20.24
CA ASN A 93 -4.01 -4.17 20.20
C ASN A 93 -3.17 -5.33 20.75
N PHE A 94 -1.84 -5.18 20.78
CA PHE A 94 -0.91 -6.17 21.30
C PHE A 94 0.13 -5.46 22.18
N ASP A 95 0.22 -5.87 23.44
CA ASP A 95 1.20 -5.42 24.44
C ASP A 95 2.64 -5.63 23.92
N LEU A 96 3.15 -4.70 23.09
CA LEU A 96 4.51 -4.59 22.50
C LEU A 96 5.25 -5.90 22.12
N THR A 97 4.53 -6.97 21.81
CA THR A 97 5.13 -8.31 21.56
C THR A 97 4.75 -8.89 20.21
N GLY A 98 3.86 -8.26 19.46
CA GLY A 98 3.35 -8.76 18.17
C GLY A 98 4.27 -8.57 16.95
N GLY A 99 5.34 -7.76 17.05
CA GLY A 99 6.28 -7.47 15.94
C GLY A 99 7.77 -7.71 16.24
N VAL A 100 8.10 -8.07 17.49
CA VAL A 100 9.48 -8.22 17.98
C VAL A 100 10.21 -9.38 17.28
N ALA A 101 9.49 -10.42 16.87
CA ALA A 101 10.02 -11.49 16.03
C ALA A 101 10.10 -11.06 14.55
N GLY A 102 10.85 -10.01 14.24
CA GLY A 102 11.04 -9.57 12.84
C GLY A 102 11.52 -8.14 12.59
N ASP A 103 11.74 -7.32 13.61
CA ASP A 103 12.17 -5.91 13.46
C ASP A 103 11.23 -5.08 12.57
N LEU A 104 9.93 -5.36 12.61
CA LEU A 104 8.95 -4.68 11.75
C LEU A 104 8.76 -3.20 12.17
N ASP A 105 8.76 -2.93 13.48
CA ASP A 105 8.67 -1.56 14.01
C ASP A 105 9.90 -0.73 13.63
N GLY A 106 11.08 -1.34 13.71
CA GLY A 106 12.33 -0.71 13.26
C GLY A 106 12.32 -0.40 11.76
N GLN A 107 11.69 -1.25 10.93
CA GLN A 107 11.53 -1.00 9.51
C GLN A 107 10.57 0.16 9.22
N VAL A 108 9.44 0.22 9.92
CA VAL A 108 8.49 1.36 9.83
C VAL A 108 9.21 2.67 10.15
N LEU A 109 9.93 2.74 11.27
CA LEU A 109 10.66 3.95 11.67
C LEU A 109 11.73 4.36 10.66
N ARG A 110 12.46 3.39 10.09
CA ARG A 110 13.47 3.65 9.04
C ARG A 110 12.84 4.17 7.76
N ASN A 111 11.71 3.61 7.34
CA ASN A 111 10.99 4.04 6.14
C ASN A 111 10.45 5.46 6.31
N VAL A 112 9.80 5.75 7.43
CA VAL A 112 9.30 7.09 7.76
C VAL A 112 10.45 8.10 7.75
N LEU A 113 11.58 7.78 8.39
CA LEU A 113 12.75 8.66 8.41
C LEU A 113 13.31 8.90 6.99
N ALA A 114 13.36 7.87 6.15
CA ALA A 114 13.80 8.00 4.76
C ALA A 114 12.85 8.91 3.95
N THR A 115 11.54 8.75 4.11
CA THR A 115 10.54 9.62 3.49
C THR A 115 10.72 11.07 3.94
N LEU A 116 10.84 11.31 5.25
CA LEU A 116 11.04 12.67 5.78
C LEU A 116 12.31 13.33 5.23
N LYS A 117 13.42 12.58 5.13
CA LYS A 117 14.67 13.08 4.53
C LYS A 117 14.55 13.39 3.04
N SER A 118 13.64 12.73 2.32
CA SER A 118 13.42 13.00 0.89
C SER A 118 12.62 14.28 0.62
N LEU A 119 11.97 14.83 1.65
CA LEU A 119 11.12 16.02 1.58
C LEU A 119 11.87 17.33 1.91
N THR A 120 13.12 17.23 2.39
CA THR A 120 14.00 18.35 2.79
C THR A 120 15.14 18.52 1.81
#